data_AF-A0AAW2QT67-F1
#
_entry.id   AF-A0AAW2QT67-F1
#
_cell.length_a   1.000
_cell.length_b   1.000
_cell.length_c   1.000
_cell.angle_alpha   90.00
_cell.angle_beta   90.00
_cell.angle_gamma   90.00
#
_symmetry.space_group_name_H-M   'P 1'
#
loop_
_entity.id
_entity.type
_entity.pdbx_description
1 polymer ?
#
loop_
_entity_poly.entity_id
_entity_poly.type
_entity_poly.pdbx_seq_one_letter_code
_entity_poly.pdbx_strand_id
1 'polypeptide(L)'
;MSPDLKRFLTRLLDTNPETRITIDEIKRDPWFRRGYREIKSRENEDLRDVLKEEEKKLQDLNAFDIISFSRGLDLSGLLDEKFKAVEDVDRLTAEESPVRVIEKVEEVVKAENGGLQLRRTKECGVELEGQNGNFAVALEVYRLTERLVVVEVKRKAGDAKAFSELWKDKIRPAILPQPELQVSSSGVSSSSYSVSC
;
A
#
# COMPACT_ATOMS: atom_id res chain seq x y z
N MET A 1 19.42 -12.10 -9.65
CA MET A 1 19.51 -13.05 -8.51
C MET A 1 20.76 -13.90 -8.65
N SER A 2 21.46 -14.22 -7.55
CA SER A 2 22.65 -15.09 -7.65
C SER A 2 22.27 -16.53 -8.02
N PRO A 3 23.14 -17.27 -8.73
CA PRO A 3 22.85 -18.66 -9.10
C PRO A 3 22.56 -19.57 -7.89
N ASP A 4 23.30 -19.34 -6.79
CA ASP A 4 23.10 -20.03 -5.52
C ASP A 4 21.73 -19.74 -4.89
N LEU A 5 21.28 -18.48 -4.92
CA LEU A 5 19.95 -18.11 -4.42
C LEU A 5 18.87 -18.80 -5.25
N LYS A 6 19.02 -18.81 -6.57
CA LYS A 6 18.05 -19.43 -7.48
C LYS A 6 17.94 -20.94 -7.19
N ARG A 7 19.07 -21.64 -7.05
CA ARG A 7 19.10 -23.06 -6.66
C ARG A 7 18.41 -23.30 -5.32
N PHE A 8 18.73 -22.48 -4.32
CA PHE A 8 18.14 -22.60 -2.98
C PHE A 8 16.62 -22.41 -3.01
N LEU A 9 16.13 -21.34 -3.64
CA LEU A 9 14.69 -21.06 -3.77
C LEU A 9 13.94 -22.15 -4.50
N THR A 10 14.51 -22.73 -5.57
CA THR A 10 13.85 -23.83 -6.30
C THR A 10 13.65 -25.07 -5.42
N ARG A 11 14.59 -25.37 -4.52
CA ARG A 11 14.44 -26.49 -3.58
C ARG A 11 13.49 -26.16 -2.41
N LEU A 12 13.46 -24.88 -1.99
CA LEU A 12 12.60 -24.39 -0.92
C LEU A 12 11.12 -24.34 -1.34
N LEU A 13 10.87 -23.88 -2.58
CA LEU A 13 9.55 -23.72 -3.16
C LEU A 13 9.13 -24.93 -4.01
N ASP A 14 9.67 -26.12 -3.73
CA ASP A 14 9.24 -27.36 -4.38
C ASP A 14 7.78 -27.66 -3.98
N THR A 15 6.91 -27.82 -4.98
CA THR A 15 5.49 -28.13 -4.78
C THR A 15 5.27 -29.51 -4.19
N ASN A 16 6.19 -30.46 -4.41
CA ASN A 16 6.12 -31.78 -3.83
C ASN A 16 6.76 -31.77 -2.42
N PRO A 17 6.00 -32.02 -1.35
CA PRO A 17 6.53 -31.98 0.02
C PRO A 17 7.62 -33.03 0.27
N GLU A 18 7.58 -34.17 -0.43
CA GLU A 18 8.55 -35.25 -0.25
C GLU A 18 9.94 -34.92 -0.83
N THR A 19 10.00 -34.01 -1.81
CA THR A 19 11.26 -33.59 -2.46
C THR A 19 11.71 -32.18 -2.04
N ARG A 20 10.86 -31.48 -1.29
CA ARG A 20 11.18 -30.16 -0.72
C ARG A 20 12.33 -30.27 0.26
N ILE A 21 13.25 -29.31 0.18
CA ILE A 21 14.40 -29.24 1.09
C ILE A 21 13.97 -29.23 2.56
N THR A 22 14.61 -30.07 3.37
CA THR A 22 14.35 -30.14 4.81
C THR A 22 15.03 -29.00 5.56
N ILE A 23 14.61 -28.72 6.80
CA ILE A 23 15.25 -27.71 7.66
C ILE A 23 16.74 -28.00 7.86
N ASP A 24 17.09 -29.28 8.07
CA ASP A 24 18.47 -29.71 8.25
C ASP A 24 19.34 -29.45 7.01
N GLU A 25 18.77 -29.62 5.82
CA GLU A 25 19.44 -29.29 4.56
C GLU A 25 19.52 -27.78 4.34
N ILE A 26 18.48 -27.00 4.70
CA ILE A 26 18.50 -25.53 4.66
C ILE A 26 19.67 -25.00 5.50
N LYS A 27 19.82 -25.46 6.74
CA LYS A 27 20.91 -25.06 7.64
C LYS A 27 22.31 -25.39 7.09
N ARG A 28 22.41 -26.34 6.16
CA ARG A 28 23.66 -26.75 5.50
C ARG A 28 23.87 -26.10 4.14
N ASP A 29 22.86 -25.45 3.55
CA ASP A 29 22.96 -24.86 2.21
C ASP A 29 23.98 -23.70 2.17
N PRO A 30 24.89 -23.68 1.17
CA PRO A 30 25.92 -22.64 1.06
C PRO A 30 25.37 -21.22 0.92
N TRP A 31 24.20 -21.05 0.30
CA TRP A 31 23.57 -19.74 0.20
C TRP A 31 23.03 -19.30 1.56
N PHE A 32 22.30 -20.18 2.24
CA PHE A 32 21.69 -19.89 3.54
C PHE A 32 22.73 -19.61 4.64
N ARG A 33 23.87 -20.31 4.61
CA ARG A 33 24.94 -20.12 5.60
C ARG A 33 25.66 -18.77 5.53
N ARG A 34 25.53 -18.01 4.44
CA ARG A 34 26.16 -16.69 4.33
C ARG A 34 25.53 -15.70 5.32
N GLY A 35 26.22 -15.44 6.42
CA GLY A 35 25.78 -14.51 7.46
C GLY A 35 24.79 -15.11 8.48
N TYR A 36 24.45 -16.39 8.37
CA TYR A 36 23.60 -17.08 9.35
C TYR A 36 24.34 -17.27 10.67
N ARG A 37 23.71 -16.83 11.77
CA ARG A 37 24.11 -17.14 13.14
C ARG A 37 22.95 -17.87 13.81
N GLU A 38 23.20 -19.09 14.28
CA GLU A 38 22.19 -19.86 15.00
C GLU A 38 21.90 -19.17 16.33
N ILE A 39 20.68 -18.64 16.47
CA ILE A 39 20.19 -18.10 17.73
C ILE A 39 19.68 -19.30 18.53
N LYS A 40 20.35 -19.61 19.64
CA LYS A 40 19.84 -20.60 20.61
C LYS A 40 18.60 -20.00 21.25
N SER A 41 17.42 -20.47 20.88
CA SER A 41 16.16 -20.06 21.48
C SER A 41 16.20 -20.35 22.98
N ARG A 42 16.14 -19.30 23.81
CA ARG A 42 15.64 -19.44 25.18
C ARG A 42 14.18 -19.87 25.08
N GLU A 43 13.84 -20.92 25.79
CA GLU A 43 12.53 -21.57 25.71
C GLU A 43 11.41 -20.59 26.11
N ASN A 44 10.47 -20.35 25.18
CA ASN A 44 9.01 -20.37 25.36
C ASN A 44 8.37 -19.75 26.62
N GLU A 45 8.81 -18.60 27.13
CA GLU A 45 8.03 -17.85 28.13
C GLU A 45 7.33 -16.59 27.56
N ASP A 46 7.85 -15.98 26.49
CA ASP A 46 7.35 -14.68 25.98
C ASP A 46 6.18 -14.77 24.97
N LEU A 47 5.84 -15.96 24.46
CA LEU A 47 4.77 -16.11 23.44
C LEU A 47 3.35 -15.93 24.01
N ARG A 48 3.17 -15.95 25.33
CA ARG A 48 1.84 -15.78 25.96
C ARG A 48 1.36 -14.33 26.00
N ASP A 49 2.28 -13.36 26.03
CA ASP A 49 1.89 -11.94 26.04
C ASP A 49 1.52 -11.42 24.65
N VAL A 50 2.01 -12.06 23.58
CA VAL A 50 1.70 -11.68 22.19
C VAL A 50 0.23 -11.95 21.83
N LEU A 51 -0.39 -12.96 22.44
CA LEU A 51 -1.78 -13.37 22.16
C LEU A 51 -2.85 -12.56 22.92
N LYS A 52 -2.46 -11.66 23.84
CA LYS A 52 -3.41 -10.92 24.68
C LYS A 52 -3.71 -9.48 24.21
N GLU A 53 -2.99 -8.98 23.21
CA GLU A 53 -3.20 -7.62 22.66
C GLU A 53 -3.94 -7.63 21.30
N GLU A 54 -4.91 -8.51 21.11
CA GLU A 54 -5.66 -8.58 19.84
C GLU A 54 -6.79 -7.55 19.71
N GLU A 55 -7.09 -6.74 20.73
CA GLU A 55 -8.29 -5.88 20.70
C GLU A 55 -8.07 -4.41 20.31
N LYS A 56 -6.82 -3.94 20.08
CA LYS A 56 -6.55 -2.54 19.65
C LYS A 56 -5.32 -2.37 18.75
N LYS A 57 -5.00 -3.35 17.91
CA LYS A 57 -3.88 -3.21 16.98
C LYS A 57 -4.33 -2.53 15.69
N LEU A 58 -3.74 -1.36 15.43
CA LEU A 58 -3.52 -0.87 14.07
C LEU A 58 -3.15 -2.07 13.19
N GLN A 59 -3.76 -2.19 12.01
CA GLN A 59 -3.50 -3.34 11.13
C GLN A 59 -2.05 -3.28 10.63
N ASP A 60 -1.17 -3.97 11.36
CA ASP A 60 0.22 -4.18 11.00
C ASP A 60 0.29 -5.13 9.81
N LEU A 61 0.96 -4.69 8.75
CA LEU A 61 1.27 -5.55 7.63
C LEU A 61 2.49 -6.41 7.97
N ASN A 62 2.31 -7.71 7.85
CA ASN A 62 3.40 -8.64 7.72
C ASN A 62 3.74 -8.88 6.23
N ALA A 63 4.78 -9.67 5.97
CA ALA A 63 5.22 -9.97 4.61
C ALA A 63 4.17 -10.76 3.79
N PHE A 64 3.39 -11.64 4.43
CA PHE A 64 2.32 -12.39 3.76
C PHE A 64 1.17 -11.48 3.33
N ASP A 65 0.83 -10.46 4.12
CA ASP A 65 -0.19 -9.49 3.73
C ASP A 65 0.24 -8.74 2.46
N ILE A 66 1.51 -8.28 2.41
CA ILE A 66 2.07 -7.62 1.23
C ILE A 66 2.08 -8.56 0.01
N ILE A 67 2.41 -9.83 0.21
CA ILE A 67 2.39 -10.82 -0.88
C ILE A 67 0.96 -11.02 -1.38
N SER A 68 -0.02 -11.08 -0.48
CA SER A 68 -1.44 -11.26 -0.81
C SER A 68 -2.00 -10.12 -1.68
N PHE A 69 -1.40 -8.93 -1.58
CA PHE A 69 -1.74 -7.78 -2.43
C PHE A 69 -1.33 -7.96 -3.90
N SER A 70 -0.51 -8.96 -4.24
CA SER A 70 -0.11 -9.22 -5.61
C SER A 70 -1.32 -9.53 -6.51
N ARG A 71 -1.47 -8.77 -7.61
CA ARG A 71 -2.51 -9.01 -8.63
C ARG A 71 -2.44 -10.43 -9.21
N GLY A 72 -1.27 -11.05 -9.22
CA GLY A 72 -1.11 -12.43 -9.71
C GLY A 72 -1.66 -13.51 -8.78
N LEU A 73 -2.00 -13.16 -7.55
CA LEU A 73 -2.65 -14.04 -6.57
C LEU A 73 -4.14 -13.72 -6.39
N ASP A 74 -4.63 -12.65 -7.02
CA ASP A 74 -6.03 -12.24 -6.96
C ASP A 74 -6.85 -12.95 -8.04
N LEU A 75 -7.64 -13.92 -7.62
CA LEU A 75 -8.50 -14.73 -8.50
C LEU A 75 -9.89 -14.11 -8.71
N SER A 76 -10.20 -12.97 -8.09
CA SER A 76 -11.53 -12.36 -8.16
C SER A 76 -11.98 -12.05 -9.58
N GLY A 77 -11.07 -11.67 -10.48
CA GLY A 77 -11.39 -11.46 -11.91
C GLY A 77 -11.81 -12.72 -12.67
N LEU A 78 -11.57 -13.92 -12.13
CA LEU A 78 -12.12 -15.18 -12.69
C LEU A 78 -13.55 -15.45 -12.21
N LEU A 79 -13.95 -14.86 -11.08
CA LEU A 79 -15.23 -15.12 -10.41
C LEU A 79 -16.25 -13.99 -10.61
N ASP A 80 -15.76 -12.77 -10.85
CA ASP A 80 -16.58 -11.59 -11.10
C ASP A 80 -16.06 -10.84 -12.33
N GLU A 81 -16.75 -11.01 -13.45
CA GLU A 81 -16.41 -10.36 -14.73
C GLU A 81 -16.47 -8.82 -14.65
N LYS A 82 -17.17 -8.27 -13.65
CA LYS A 82 -17.24 -6.82 -13.43
C LYS A 82 -16.05 -6.31 -12.63
N PHE A 83 -15.38 -7.16 -11.87
CA PHE A 83 -14.23 -6.79 -11.08
C PHE A 83 -12.97 -6.73 -11.94
N LYS A 84 -12.33 -5.58 -11.95
CA LYS A 84 -11.07 -5.36 -12.66
C LYS A 84 -10.05 -4.82 -11.69
N ALA A 85 -9.16 -5.69 -11.18
CA ALA A 85 -8.10 -5.32 -10.24
C ALA A 85 -7.21 -4.14 -10.71
N VAL A 86 -7.13 -3.89 -12.02
CA VAL A 86 -6.38 -2.75 -12.60
C VAL A 86 -7.11 -1.42 -12.43
N GLU A 87 -8.43 -1.43 -12.53
CA GLU A 87 -9.29 -0.25 -12.48
C GLU A 87 -9.84 0.00 -11.07
N ASP A 88 -9.96 -1.07 -10.25
CA ASP A 88 -10.74 -1.07 -9.02
C ASP A 88 -9.91 -0.99 -7.75
N VAL A 89 -8.60 -1.24 -7.82
CA VAL A 89 -7.71 -1.21 -6.66
C VAL A 89 -6.41 -0.48 -7.01
N ASP A 90 -6.08 0.54 -6.22
CA ASP A 90 -4.78 1.20 -6.24
C ASP A 90 -4.19 1.25 -4.83
N ARG A 91 -2.87 1.30 -4.74
CA ARG A 91 -2.14 1.32 -3.46
C ARG A 91 -1.01 2.33 -3.52
N LEU A 92 -0.80 3.03 -2.42
CA LEU A 92 0.38 3.86 -2.23
C LEU A 92 1.06 3.56 -0.91
N THR A 93 2.34 3.95 -0.82
CA THR A 93 3.09 3.95 0.44
C THR A 93 3.41 5.39 0.80
N ALA A 94 3.21 5.75 2.06
CA ALA A 94 3.47 7.10 2.57
C ALA A 94 4.24 7.05 3.89
N GLU A 95 5.12 8.04 4.12
CA GLU A 95 5.76 8.25 5.42
C GLU A 95 4.86 9.14 6.30
N GLU A 96 3.79 8.54 6.83
CA GLU A 96 2.80 9.21 7.68
C GLU A 96 2.23 8.23 8.71
N SER A 97 1.57 8.75 9.75
CA SER A 97 0.81 7.90 10.67
C SER A 97 -0.57 7.55 10.09
N PRO A 98 -1.15 6.38 10.43
CA PRO A 98 -2.48 6.01 9.95
C PRO A 98 -3.54 7.08 10.26
N VAL A 99 -3.50 7.64 11.47
CA VAL A 99 -4.42 8.70 11.91
C VAL A 99 -4.33 9.93 11.03
N ARG A 100 -3.11 10.41 10.74
CA ARG A 100 -2.90 11.60 9.90
C ARG A 100 -3.35 11.39 8.45
N VAL A 101 -3.22 10.18 7.92
CA VAL A 101 -3.77 9.84 6.60
C VAL A 101 -5.29 10.01 6.60
N ILE A 102 -5.98 9.44 7.59
CA ILE A 102 -7.45 9.56 7.69
C ILE A 102 -7.88 11.02 7.86
N GLU A 103 -7.18 11.81 8.69
CA GLU A 103 -7.45 13.24 8.86
C GLU A 103 -7.32 14.01 7.55
N LYS A 104 -6.25 13.79 6.77
CA LYS A 104 -6.07 14.42 5.45
C LYS A 104 -7.20 14.05 4.48
N VAL A 105 -7.65 12.79 4.49
CA VAL A 105 -8.78 12.35 3.65
C VAL A 105 -10.07 13.06 4.08
N GLU A 106 -10.32 13.19 5.38
CA GLU A 106 -11.48 13.91 5.91
C GLU A 106 -11.47 15.40 5.55
N GLU A 107 -10.30 16.04 5.57
CA GLU A 107 -10.13 17.43 5.13
C GLU A 107 -10.49 17.62 3.66
N VAL A 108 -10.02 16.73 2.78
CA VAL A 108 -10.37 16.75 1.34
C VAL A 108 -11.89 16.63 1.15
N VAL A 109 -12.53 15.71 1.88
CA VAL A 109 -13.99 15.52 1.79
C VAL A 109 -14.75 16.75 2.30
N LYS A 110 -14.31 17.37 3.40
CA LYS A 110 -14.95 18.59 3.94
C LYS A 110 -14.79 19.79 3.02
N ALA A 111 -13.66 19.90 2.32
CA ALA A 111 -13.41 20.97 1.34
C ALA A 111 -14.23 20.78 0.06
N GLU A 112 -14.68 19.55 -0.23
CA GLU A 112 -15.51 19.26 -1.38
C GLU A 112 -16.97 19.68 -1.14
N ASN A 113 -17.37 20.83 -1.70
CA ASN A 113 -18.76 21.33 -1.67
C ASN A 113 -19.78 20.44 -2.44
N GLY A 114 -19.38 19.25 -2.91
CA GLY A 114 -20.02 18.49 -3.99
C GLY A 114 -20.74 17.19 -3.59
N GLY A 115 -21.09 16.99 -2.31
CA GLY A 115 -21.92 15.85 -1.89
C GLY A 115 -21.16 14.53 -1.71
N LEU A 116 -19.88 14.59 -1.36
CA LEU A 116 -19.15 13.44 -0.81
C LEU A 116 -19.53 13.25 0.66
N GLN A 117 -19.91 12.03 1.03
CA GLN A 117 -20.13 11.61 2.39
C GLN A 117 -19.01 10.64 2.79
N LEU A 118 -18.43 10.87 3.96
CA LEU A 118 -17.43 9.98 4.53
C LEU A 118 -18.03 9.23 5.72
N ARG A 119 -17.88 7.92 5.72
CA ARG A 119 -18.25 7.02 6.81
C ARG A 119 -17.01 6.30 7.31
N ARG A 120 -16.72 6.38 8.61
CA ARG A 120 -15.69 5.53 9.23
C ARG A 120 -16.20 4.10 9.34
N THR A 121 -15.36 3.13 8.96
CA THR A 121 -15.70 1.70 9.03
C THR A 121 -14.97 1.02 10.19
N LYS A 122 -13.64 0.93 10.10
CA LYS A 122 -12.74 0.41 11.15
C LYS A 122 -11.85 1.54 11.69
N GLU A 123 -11.02 1.26 12.69
CA GLU A 123 -10.12 2.25 13.33
C GLU A 123 -9.20 2.99 12.33
N CYS A 124 -8.89 2.39 11.17
CA CYS A 124 -8.08 2.97 10.09
C CYS A 124 -8.71 2.79 8.69
N GLY A 125 -10.04 2.75 8.62
CA GLY A 125 -10.77 2.60 7.37
C GLY A 125 -11.87 3.64 7.20
N VAL A 126 -12.02 4.15 5.98
CA VAL A 126 -13.10 5.06 5.60
C VAL A 126 -13.75 4.62 4.30
N GLU A 127 -15.04 4.89 4.18
CA GLU A 127 -15.82 4.72 2.98
C GLU A 127 -16.33 6.08 2.53
N LEU A 128 -16.09 6.39 1.26
CA LEU A 128 -16.49 7.63 0.60
C LEU A 128 -17.63 7.30 -0.37
N GLU A 129 -18.77 7.94 -0.18
CA GLU A 129 -19.90 7.87 -1.08
C GLU A 129 -20.11 9.22 -1.75
N GLY A 130 -20.38 9.25 -3.06
CA GLY A 130 -20.67 10.49 -3.76
C GLY A 130 -22.01 10.51 -4.47
N GLN A 131 -22.53 11.73 -4.71
CA GLN A 131 -23.74 11.99 -5.51
C GLN A 131 -24.95 11.14 -5.09
N ASN A 132 -25.33 11.16 -3.80
CA ASN A 132 -26.46 10.37 -3.26
C ASN A 132 -26.33 8.84 -3.47
N GLY A 133 -25.11 8.29 -3.47
CA GLY A 133 -24.86 6.84 -3.53
C GLY A 133 -24.56 6.29 -4.93
N ASN A 134 -24.33 7.14 -5.93
CA ASN A 134 -23.98 6.70 -7.29
C ASN A 134 -22.60 6.04 -7.38
N PHE A 135 -21.68 6.35 -6.47
CA PHE A 135 -20.40 5.66 -6.38
C PHE A 135 -19.94 5.54 -4.93
N ALA A 136 -19.16 4.50 -4.68
CA ALA A 136 -18.61 4.19 -3.36
C ALA A 136 -17.14 3.75 -3.47
N VAL A 137 -16.29 4.32 -2.60
CA VAL A 137 -14.85 4.07 -2.54
C VAL A 137 -14.47 3.73 -1.12
N ALA A 138 -13.84 2.58 -0.91
CA ALA A 138 -13.25 2.21 0.37
C ALA A 138 -11.76 2.57 0.39
N LEU A 139 -11.30 3.13 1.49
CA LEU A 139 -9.89 3.40 1.77
C LEU A 139 -9.52 2.73 3.09
N GLU A 140 -8.50 1.88 3.06
CA GLU A 140 -7.95 1.21 4.25
C GLU A 140 -6.47 1.57 4.41
N VAL A 141 -6.06 1.88 5.64
CA VAL A 141 -4.69 2.26 5.98
C VAL A 141 -4.07 1.21 6.89
N TYR A 142 -2.94 0.66 6.45
CA TYR A 142 -2.20 -0.37 7.16
C TYR A 142 -0.80 0.13 7.55
N ARG A 143 -0.35 -0.22 8.76
CA ARG A 143 1.00 0.15 9.22
C ARG A 143 2.01 -0.86 8.70
N LEU A 144 3.03 -0.41 7.99
CA LEU A 144 4.10 -1.27 7.46
C LEU A 144 5.34 -1.22 8.36
N THR A 145 5.69 -0.05 8.86
CA THR A 145 6.74 0.18 9.86
C THR A 145 6.31 1.30 10.80
N GLU A 146 7.15 1.68 11.76
CA GLU A 146 6.87 2.83 12.64
C GLU A 146 6.61 4.15 11.89
N ARG A 147 7.12 4.27 10.66
CA ARG A 147 7.01 5.51 9.86
C ARG A 147 6.26 5.35 8.55
N LEU A 148 6.14 4.13 8.04
CA LEU A 148 5.55 3.86 6.74
C LEU A 148 4.19 3.21 6.89
N VAL A 149 3.25 3.70 6.10
CA VAL A 149 1.92 3.12 5.93
C VAL A 149 1.68 2.73 4.47
N VAL A 150 0.86 1.71 4.27
CA VAL A 150 0.27 1.37 2.98
C VAL A 150 -1.18 1.82 3.01
N VAL A 151 -1.58 2.61 2.01
CA VAL A 151 -2.97 3.01 1.81
C VAL A 151 -3.50 2.25 0.62
N GLU A 152 -4.50 1.40 0.84
CA GLU A 152 -5.26 0.73 -0.22
C GLU A 152 -6.55 1.48 -0.48
N VAL A 153 -6.85 1.72 -1.75
CA VAL A 153 -8.10 2.32 -2.18
C VAL A 153 -8.80 1.40 -3.16
N LYS A 154 -10.06 1.08 -2.87
CA LYS A 154 -10.86 0.12 -3.61
C LYS A 154 -12.19 0.72 -4.05
N ARG A 155 -12.50 0.66 -5.35
CA ARG A 155 -13.83 0.95 -5.89
C ARG A 155 -14.79 -0.15 -5.43
N LYS A 156 -15.90 0.25 -4.80
CA LYS A 156 -16.98 -0.66 -4.37
C LYS A 156 -18.15 -0.62 -5.35
N ALA A 157 -18.48 0.56 -5.85
CA ALA A 157 -19.56 0.77 -6.81
C ALA A 157 -19.33 2.06 -7.62
N GLY A 158 -20.04 2.20 -8.74
CA GLY A 158 -20.02 3.41 -9.58
C GLY A 158 -19.01 3.38 -10.71
N ASP A 159 -18.81 4.52 -11.38
CA ASP A 159 -17.96 4.65 -12.56
C ASP A 159 -16.44 4.60 -12.24
N ALA A 160 -15.68 3.88 -13.06
CA ALA A 160 -14.24 3.71 -12.85
C ALA A 160 -13.43 5.00 -13.13
N LYS A 161 -13.91 5.86 -14.04
CA LYS A 161 -13.25 7.14 -14.34
C LYS A 161 -13.43 8.12 -13.18
N ALA A 162 -14.65 8.26 -12.66
CA ALA A 162 -14.94 9.04 -11.45
C ALA A 162 -14.11 8.58 -10.25
N PHE A 163 -13.96 7.27 -10.06
CA PHE A 163 -13.06 6.70 -9.06
C PHE A 163 -11.61 7.14 -9.27
N SER A 164 -11.08 6.98 -10.49
CA SER A 164 -9.69 7.34 -10.79
C SER A 164 -9.41 8.84 -10.62
N GLU A 165 -10.34 9.72 -11.00
CA GLU A 165 -10.21 11.17 -10.85
C GLU A 165 -10.22 11.58 -9.37
N LEU A 166 -11.19 11.08 -8.58
CA LEU A 166 -11.25 11.34 -7.14
C LEU A 166 -9.96 10.91 -6.44
N TRP A 167 -9.49 9.69 -6.73
CA TRP A 167 -8.28 9.17 -6.13
C TRP A 167 -7.04 9.95 -6.55
N LYS A 168 -6.78 10.10 -7.86
CA LYS A 168 -5.52 10.66 -8.36
C LYS A 168 -5.43 12.18 -8.21
N ASP A 169 -6.53 12.89 -8.35
CA ASP A 169 -6.51 14.35 -8.45
C ASP A 169 -6.76 15.02 -7.09
N LYS A 170 -7.44 14.33 -6.16
CA LYS A 170 -7.85 14.92 -4.87
C LYS A 170 -7.22 14.24 -3.67
N ILE A 171 -7.43 12.92 -3.53
CA ILE A 171 -7.05 12.21 -2.30
C ILE A 171 -5.54 11.90 -2.27
N ARG A 172 -5.00 11.31 -3.35
CA ARG A 172 -3.59 10.91 -3.42
C ARG A 172 -2.62 12.09 -3.21
N PRO A 173 -2.83 13.29 -3.80
CA PRO A 173 -1.96 14.44 -3.58
C PRO A 173 -2.00 14.98 -2.14
N ALA A 174 -3.14 14.84 -1.44
CA ALA A 174 -3.23 15.24 -0.04
C ALA A 174 -2.39 14.33 0.87
N ILE A 175 -2.38 13.01 0.59
CA ILE A 175 -1.62 12.03 1.36
C ILE A 175 -0.12 12.12 1.04
N LEU A 176 0.23 12.15 -0.25
CA LEU A 176 1.57 12.30 -0.77
C LEU A 176 1.70 13.66 -1.46
N PRO A 177 2.00 14.75 -0.73
CA PRO A 177 2.25 16.03 -1.36
C PRO A 177 3.43 15.86 -2.32
N GLN A 178 3.19 16.12 -3.61
CA GLN A 178 4.29 16.20 -4.56
C GLN A 178 5.18 17.38 -4.15
N PRO A 179 6.51 17.26 -4.26
CA PRO A 179 7.36 18.43 -4.13
C PRO A 179 6.91 19.45 -5.17
N GLU A 180 6.42 20.59 -4.69
CA GLU A 180 6.08 21.72 -5.55
C GLU A 180 7.33 22.07 -6.36
N LEU A 181 7.32 21.72 -7.65
CA LEU A 181 8.24 22.35 -8.59
C LEU A 181 7.82 23.80 -8.67
N GLN A 182 8.44 24.64 -7.83
CA GLN A 182 8.36 26.09 -7.97
C GLN A 182 9.00 26.48 -9.30
N VAL A 183 8.20 26.47 -10.36
CA VAL A 183 8.53 27.20 -11.59
C VAL A 183 8.30 28.66 -11.25
N SER A 184 9.35 29.31 -10.77
CA SER A 184 9.43 30.76 -10.67
C SER A 184 9.33 31.33 -12.09
N SER A 185 8.15 31.82 -12.46
CA SER A 185 7.98 32.68 -13.63
C SER A 185 8.59 34.04 -13.32
N SER A 186 9.92 34.13 -13.41
CA SER A 186 10.58 35.43 -13.56
C SER A 186 10.27 35.94 -14.97
N GLY A 187 9.42 36.97 -15.04
CA GLY A 187 9.08 37.65 -16.28
C GLY A 187 10.32 38.22 -16.94
N VAL A 188 10.59 37.77 -18.17
CA VAL A 188 11.60 38.39 -19.03
C VAL A 188 11.02 39.72 -19.53
N SER A 189 11.54 40.82 -18.99
CA SER A 189 11.29 42.17 -19.49
C SER A 189 12.07 42.35 -20.79
N SER A 190 11.37 42.46 -21.92
CA SER A 190 11.95 42.83 -23.21
C SER A 190 12.47 44.26 -23.14
N SER A 191 13.79 44.43 -23.15
CA SER A 191 14.42 45.71 -23.45
C SER A 191 14.84 45.71 -24.92
N SER A 192 14.16 46.52 -25.72
CA SER A 192 14.49 46.78 -27.12
C SER A 192 15.61 47.81 -27.18
N TYR A 193 16.76 47.42 -27.74
CA TYR A 193 17.79 48.39 -28.13
C TYR A 193 17.54 48.80 -29.59
N SER A 194 17.28 50.09 -29.76
CA SER A 194 17.32 50.78 -31.05
C SER A 194 18.77 51.08 -31.39
N VAL A 195 19.18 50.76 -32.62
CA VAL A 195 20.45 51.20 -33.20
C VAL A 195 20.11 52.31 -34.20
N SER A 196 20.60 53.51 -33.93
CA SER A 196 20.57 54.65 -34.87
C SER A 196 22.00 55.15 -35.07
N CYS A 197 22.38 55.17 -36.36
CA CYS A 197 23.57 55.73 -37.02
C CYS A 197 24.93 55.09 -36.71
#